data_AF-A0A3P6Q511-F1
#
_entry.id   AF-A0A3P6Q511-F1
#
_cell.length_a   1.000
_cell.length_b   1.000
_cell.length_c   1.000
_cell.angle_alpha   90.00
_cell.angle_beta   90.00
_cell.angle_gamma   90.00
#
_symmetry.space_group_name_H-M   'P 1'
#
loop_
_entity.id
_entity.type
_entity.pdbx_description
1 polymer ?
#
loop_
_entity_poly.entity_id
_entity_poly.type
_entity_poly.pdbx_seq_one_letter_code
_entity_poly.pdbx_strand_id
1 'polypeptide(L)'
;VRDDLPKVPAPRVTFHYPALPEIKLCYTITFGALAYGIFCIYQASKKFVWNVGDYAVLSSLPFIGPVMKVSRWEWVNWSPFAWQYLPVFLGHTIVFNLGSKFLPETVFTIFYTLCSIAACVYYFTPFLVTVSLIQGTVMFLACQYFRKTTVWISSLPLLYYMMHETTKFSANPFFIYTFVSYSMLSYVSYNIDTINGAGRKEDDTMPKQYLRMMFYTFYQPYLYSLIV
;
A
#
# COMPACT_ATOMS: atom_id res chain seq x y z
N VAL A 1 -27.93 61.23 6.65
CA VAL A 1 -26.90 60.65 7.54
C VAL A 1 -26.67 59.22 7.05
N ARG A 2 -25.42 58.88 6.72
CA ARG A 2 -25.02 57.70 5.94
C ARG A 2 -25.24 56.39 6.72
N ASP A 3 -25.87 55.40 6.10
CA ASP A 3 -26.02 54.02 6.59
C ASP A 3 -24.94 53.09 6.02
N ASP A 4 -23.66 53.46 6.19
CA ASP A 4 -22.50 52.69 5.71
C ASP A 4 -21.74 52.04 6.88
N LEU A 5 -22.43 51.28 7.73
CA LEU A 5 -21.75 50.41 8.70
C LEU A 5 -21.54 49.00 8.10
N PRO A 6 -20.33 48.44 8.16
CA PRO A 6 -20.06 47.10 7.65
C PRO A 6 -20.84 46.07 8.47
N LYS A 7 -21.72 45.32 7.80
CA LYS A 7 -22.40 44.15 8.39
C LYS A 7 -21.33 43.14 8.80
N VAL A 8 -21.15 42.95 10.10
CA VAL A 8 -20.36 41.84 10.65
C VAL A 8 -20.95 40.54 10.08
N PRO A 9 -20.17 39.69 9.37
CA PRO A 9 -20.70 38.44 8.86
C PRO A 9 -21.10 37.57 10.05
N ALA A 10 -22.36 37.11 10.04
CA ALA A 10 -22.83 36.14 11.03
C ALA A 10 -21.86 34.95 11.07
N PRO A 11 -21.51 34.42 12.25
CA PRO A 11 -20.59 33.30 12.36
C PRO A 11 -21.09 32.15 11.47
N ARG A 12 -20.21 31.65 10.58
CA ARG A 12 -20.52 30.49 9.73
C ARG A 12 -20.93 29.34 10.64
N VAL A 13 -22.17 28.87 10.48
CA VAL A 13 -22.62 27.61 11.05
C VAL A 13 -21.85 26.49 10.34
N THR A 14 -20.72 26.08 10.89
CA THR A 14 -20.04 24.85 10.49
C THR A 14 -20.90 23.70 10.99
N PHE A 15 -21.42 22.89 10.06
CA PHE A 15 -22.16 21.68 10.38
C PHE A 15 -21.28 20.79 11.28
N HIS A 16 -21.63 20.69 12.56
CA HIS A 16 -20.96 19.80 13.50
C HIS A 16 -21.44 18.38 13.17
N TYR A 17 -20.56 17.55 12.61
CA TYR A 17 -20.85 16.12 12.52
C TYR A 17 -20.98 15.58 13.94
N PRO A 18 -22.10 14.90 14.29
CA PRO A 18 -22.12 14.12 15.52
C PRO A 18 -21.01 13.08 15.42
N ALA A 19 -20.27 12.86 16.51
CA ALA A 19 -19.37 11.71 16.57
C ALA A 19 -20.16 10.47 16.18
N LEU A 20 -19.68 9.70 15.20
CA LEU A 20 -20.28 8.40 14.92
C LEU A 20 -20.36 7.65 16.26
N PRO A 21 -21.47 6.98 16.58
CA PRO A 21 -21.51 6.07 17.71
C PRO A 21 -20.58 4.90 17.39
N GLU A 22 -19.28 5.10 17.57
CA GLU A 22 -18.34 4.04 17.81
C GLU A 22 -18.74 3.35 19.10
N ILE A 23 -18.32 2.10 19.25
CA ILE A 23 -18.40 1.27 20.45
C ILE A 23 -19.54 0.23 20.36
N LYS A 24 -19.08 -1.00 20.11
CA LYS A 24 -19.76 -2.32 20.10
C LYS A 24 -20.08 -2.89 18.73
N LEU A 25 -20.95 -2.29 17.91
CA LEU A 25 -21.38 -2.96 16.66
C LEU A 25 -20.23 -3.21 15.69
N CYS A 26 -19.36 -2.22 15.45
CA CYS A 26 -18.21 -2.38 14.56
C CYS A 26 -17.25 -3.48 15.07
N TYR A 27 -16.92 -3.48 16.36
CA TYR A 27 -16.09 -4.55 16.95
C TYR A 27 -16.76 -5.91 16.86
N THR A 28 -18.08 -5.99 17.07
CA THR A 28 -18.83 -7.24 16.94
C THR A 28 -18.86 -7.73 15.49
N ILE A 29 -19.01 -6.83 14.52
CA ILE A 29 -18.97 -7.16 13.09
C ILE A 29 -17.56 -7.62 12.70
N THR A 30 -16.51 -6.91 13.13
CA THR A 30 -15.13 -7.29 12.85
C THR A 30 -14.76 -8.62 13.50
N PHE A 31 -15.13 -8.83 14.77
CA PHE A 31 -14.91 -10.09 15.47
C PHE A 31 -15.73 -11.24 14.85
N GLY A 32 -16.98 -10.97 14.49
CA GLY A 32 -17.86 -11.91 13.80
C GLY A 32 -17.32 -12.33 12.43
N ALA A 33 -16.81 -11.38 11.66
CA ALA A 33 -16.17 -11.66 10.37
C ALA A 33 -14.89 -12.49 10.55
N LEU A 34 -14.09 -12.21 11.57
CA LEU A 34 -12.86 -12.94 11.86
C LEU A 34 -13.15 -14.37 12.34
N ALA A 35 -14.12 -14.53 13.24
CA ALA A 35 -14.60 -15.84 13.69
C ALA A 35 -15.22 -16.66 12.54
N TYR A 36 -15.98 -16.00 11.66
CA TYR A 36 -16.54 -16.64 10.46
C TYR A 36 -15.45 -17.08 9.49
N GLY A 37 -14.40 -16.25 9.28
CA GLY A 37 -13.23 -16.63 8.48
C GLY A 37 -12.55 -17.89 9.02
N ILE A 38 -12.30 -17.95 10.34
CA ILE A 38 -11.73 -19.13 11.01
C ILE A 38 -12.64 -20.36 10.85
N PHE A 39 -13.95 -20.17 10.96
CA PHE A 39 -14.92 -21.25 10.76
C PHE A 39 -14.92 -21.77 9.31
N CYS A 40 -14.84 -20.89 8.32
CA CYS A 40 -14.72 -21.28 6.92
C CYS A 40 -13.43 -22.06 6.66
N ILE A 41 -12.30 -21.65 7.24
CA ILE A 41 -11.02 -22.39 7.18
C ILE A 41 -11.19 -23.79 7.81
N TYR A 42 -11.83 -23.87 8.97
CA TYR A 42 -12.10 -25.13 9.64
C TYR A 42 -12.99 -26.04 8.78
N GLN A 43 -14.04 -25.52 8.16
CA GLN A 43 -14.91 -26.30 7.27
C GLN A 43 -14.20 -26.74 5.98
N ALA A 44 -13.34 -25.88 5.41
CA ALA A 44 -12.51 -26.24 4.27
C ALA A 44 -11.54 -27.37 4.62
N SER A 45 -10.93 -27.33 5.81
CA SER A 45 -10.03 -28.38 6.30
C SER A 45 -10.70 -29.74 6.45
N LYS A 46 -12.00 -29.78 6.76
CA LYS A 46 -12.79 -31.02 6.85
C LYS A 46 -13.15 -31.64 5.51
N LYS A 47 -13.30 -30.82 4.47
CA LYS A 47 -13.69 -31.26 3.12
C LYS A 47 -12.50 -31.72 2.29
N PHE A 48 -11.27 -31.53 2.79
CA PHE A 48 -10.07 -31.99 2.13
C PHE A 48 -9.91 -33.50 2.31
N VAL A 49 -10.09 -34.26 1.23
CA VAL A 49 -9.91 -35.72 1.21
C VAL A 49 -8.44 -36.01 0.95
N TRP A 50 -7.75 -36.54 1.96
CA TRP A 50 -6.33 -36.90 1.88
C TRP A 50 -6.12 -38.10 0.95
N ASN A 51 -5.21 -37.98 -0.01
CA ASN A 51 -4.75 -39.12 -0.81
C ASN A 51 -3.46 -39.70 -0.20
N VAL A 52 -3.26 -41.01 -0.33
CA VAL A 52 -2.07 -41.70 0.19
C VAL A 52 -0.84 -41.16 -0.57
N GLY A 53 0.00 -40.39 0.14
CA GLY A 53 1.14 -39.65 -0.40
C GLY A 53 1.27 -38.23 0.18
N ASP A 54 0.19 -37.68 0.74
CA ASP A 54 0.17 -36.36 1.37
C ASP A 54 0.65 -36.41 2.83
N TYR A 55 1.97 -36.52 3.04
CA TYR A 55 2.55 -36.25 4.36
C TYR A 55 3.43 -35.00 4.32
N ALA A 56 3.02 -33.97 5.04
CA ALA A 56 3.86 -32.82 5.38
C ALA A 56 3.67 -32.43 6.86
N VAL A 57 3.92 -33.37 7.78
CA VAL A 57 4.12 -33.06 9.21
C VAL A 57 5.63 -33.02 9.46
N LEU A 58 6.19 -31.85 9.74
CA LEU A 58 7.63 -31.71 10.03
C LEU A 58 7.93 -31.07 11.40
N SER A 59 6.92 -30.59 12.13
CA SER A 59 7.02 -30.34 13.58
C SER A 59 5.63 -30.18 14.20
N SER A 60 5.45 -30.72 15.40
CA SER A 60 4.34 -30.40 16.28
C SER A 60 4.78 -29.29 17.24
N LEU A 61 3.97 -28.23 17.35
CA LEU A 61 4.14 -27.27 18.43
C LEU A 61 3.65 -27.93 19.73
N PRO A 62 4.38 -27.81 20.85
CA PRO A 62 3.86 -28.28 22.13
C PRO A 62 2.54 -27.56 22.42
N PHE A 63 1.52 -28.31 22.85
CA PHE A 63 0.15 -27.89 23.17
C PHE A 63 -0.82 -27.61 22.01
N ILE A 64 -0.37 -27.39 20.76
CA ILE A 64 -1.25 -27.02 19.63
C ILE A 64 -1.45 -28.19 18.65
N GLY A 65 -0.58 -29.19 18.67
CA GLY A 65 -0.66 -30.36 17.81
C GLY A 65 -0.04 -30.15 16.43
N PRO A 66 -0.30 -31.05 15.46
CA PRO A 66 0.27 -30.96 14.12
C PRO A 66 -0.36 -29.79 13.34
N VAL A 67 0.47 -28.88 12.85
CA VAL A 67 0.04 -27.74 12.03
C VAL A 67 0.43 -27.99 10.57
N MET A 68 -0.48 -27.70 9.64
CA MET A 68 -0.22 -27.84 8.20
C MET A 68 0.83 -26.83 7.74
N LYS A 69 1.90 -27.34 7.12
CA LYS A 69 2.86 -26.50 6.40
C LYS A 69 2.28 -26.13 5.04
N VAL A 70 1.66 -24.96 4.93
CA VAL A 70 1.27 -24.39 3.62
C VAL A 70 2.54 -24.18 2.78
N SER A 71 2.43 -24.43 1.47
CA SER A 71 3.52 -24.57 0.51
C SER A 71 4.62 -23.51 0.65
N ARG A 72 5.87 -23.99 0.63
CA ARG A 72 7.08 -23.24 1.03
C ARG A 72 7.38 -21.98 0.23
N TRP A 73 6.84 -21.77 -0.97
CA TRP A 73 7.41 -20.80 -1.90
C TRP A 73 7.31 -19.35 -1.39
N GLU A 74 6.16 -18.91 -0.92
CA GLU A 74 5.95 -17.52 -0.48
C GLU A 74 6.78 -17.23 0.77
N TRP A 75 6.71 -18.09 1.79
CA TRP A 75 7.48 -17.92 3.03
C TRP A 75 9.00 -18.04 2.83
N VAL A 76 9.45 -18.92 1.93
CA VAL A 76 10.88 -19.08 1.60
C VAL A 76 11.42 -17.88 0.83
N ASN A 77 10.60 -17.17 0.05
CA ASN A 77 11.02 -15.93 -0.60
C ASN A 77 10.86 -14.70 0.31
N TRP A 78 9.79 -14.67 1.12
CA TRP A 78 9.48 -13.55 2.00
C TRP A 78 10.40 -13.46 3.20
N SER A 79 10.69 -14.56 3.90
CA SER A 79 11.44 -14.50 5.17
C SER A 79 12.90 -14.08 5.03
N PRO A 80 13.67 -14.47 4.00
CA PRO A 80 15.02 -13.94 3.80
C PRO A 80 14.97 -12.48 3.36
N PHE A 81 14.01 -12.13 2.49
CA PHE A 81 13.80 -10.75 2.05
C PHE A 81 13.48 -9.84 3.25
N ALA A 82 12.60 -10.27 4.15
CA ALA A 82 12.27 -9.60 5.42
C ALA A 82 13.52 -9.22 6.20
N TRP A 83 14.38 -10.22 6.45
CA TRP A 83 15.61 -10.06 7.21
C TRP A 83 16.57 -9.08 6.52
N GLN A 84 16.68 -9.16 5.20
CA GLN A 84 17.52 -8.26 4.42
C GLN A 84 16.96 -6.82 4.40
N TYR A 85 15.63 -6.65 4.51
CA TYR A 85 14.99 -5.34 4.44
C TYR A 85 14.96 -4.60 5.79
N LEU A 86 15.18 -5.29 6.92
CA LEU A 86 15.20 -4.69 8.27
C LEU A 86 16.11 -3.45 8.42
N PRO A 87 17.33 -3.40 7.84
CA PRO A 87 18.16 -2.20 7.87
C PRO A 87 17.46 -0.98 7.26
N VAL A 88 16.62 -1.17 6.25
CA VAL A 88 15.85 -0.10 5.62
C VAL A 88 14.78 0.42 6.57
N PHE A 89 14.13 -0.44 7.36
CA PHE A 89 13.15 -0.01 8.37
C PHE A 89 13.81 0.74 9.54
N LEU A 90 14.97 0.27 9.98
CA LEU A 90 15.77 0.99 10.98
C LEU A 90 16.20 2.36 10.44
N GLY A 91 16.73 2.39 9.21
CA GLY A 91 17.09 3.63 8.51
C GLY A 91 15.91 4.57 8.34
N HIS A 92 14.75 4.06 7.92
CA HIS A 92 13.50 4.82 7.82
C HIS A 92 13.14 5.44 9.17
N THR A 93 13.21 4.67 10.27
CA THR A 93 12.89 5.16 11.62
C THR A 93 13.81 6.31 12.01
N ILE A 94 15.12 6.19 11.76
CA ILE A 94 16.10 7.24 12.06
C ILE A 94 15.84 8.48 11.19
N VAL A 95 15.69 8.29 9.87
CA VAL A 95 15.48 9.37 8.90
C VAL A 95 14.16 10.11 9.19
N PHE A 96 13.08 9.42 9.55
CA PHE A 96 11.82 10.07 9.89
C PHE A 96 11.88 10.84 11.20
N ASN A 97 12.46 10.25 12.26
CA ASN A 97 12.49 10.89 13.58
C ASN A 97 13.49 12.05 13.66
N LEU A 98 14.59 11.98 12.92
CA LEU A 98 15.61 13.03 12.90
C LEU A 98 15.39 14.00 11.73
N GLY A 99 15.21 13.47 10.52
CA GLY A 99 15.11 14.28 9.30
C GLY A 99 13.94 15.26 9.32
N SER A 100 12.78 14.87 9.87
CA SER A 100 11.64 15.76 10.02
C SER A 100 11.88 16.93 10.99
N LYS A 101 12.87 16.82 11.89
CA LYS A 101 13.25 17.90 12.83
C LYS A 101 14.24 18.89 12.23
N PHE A 102 15.07 18.46 11.29
CA PHE A 102 16.17 19.27 10.75
C PHE A 102 15.91 19.85 9.36
N LEU A 103 14.95 19.28 8.61
CA LEU A 103 14.68 19.67 7.22
C LEU A 103 13.26 20.21 7.05
N PRO A 104 13.05 21.23 6.19
CA PRO A 104 11.72 21.63 5.75
C PRO A 104 10.98 20.47 5.06
N GLU A 105 9.66 20.40 5.20
CA GLU A 105 8.84 19.27 4.72
C GLU A 105 9.10 18.91 3.24
N THR A 106 9.15 19.90 2.35
CA THR A 106 9.37 19.67 0.92
C THR A 106 10.74 19.04 0.65
N VAL A 107 11.79 19.57 1.30
CA VAL A 107 13.17 19.08 1.13
C VAL A 107 13.29 17.67 1.70
N PHE A 108 12.70 17.44 2.88
CA PHE A 108 12.62 16.12 3.49
C PHE A 108 11.89 15.11 2.59
N THR A 109 10.76 15.50 2.02
CA THR A 109 9.95 14.66 1.14
C THR A 109 10.73 14.25 -0.10
N ILE A 110 11.42 15.19 -0.76
CA ILE A 110 12.27 14.90 -1.92
C ILE A 110 13.41 13.96 -1.53
N PHE A 111 14.17 14.32 -0.48
CA PHE A 111 15.29 13.52 0.00
C PHE A 111 14.87 12.09 0.34
N TYR A 112 13.81 11.94 1.14
CA TYR A 112 13.30 10.64 1.55
C TYR A 112 12.80 9.83 0.35
N THR A 113 12.08 10.46 -0.59
CA THR A 113 11.57 9.77 -1.79
C THR A 113 12.72 9.25 -2.64
N LEU A 114 13.78 10.05 -2.85
CA LEU A 114 14.96 9.61 -3.60
C LEU A 114 15.70 8.47 -2.90
N CYS A 115 15.92 8.56 -1.59
CA CYS A 115 16.52 7.46 -0.81
C CYS A 115 15.67 6.20 -0.85
N SER A 116 14.35 6.34 -0.80
CA SER A 116 13.39 5.24 -0.85
C SER A 116 13.37 4.55 -2.22
N ILE A 117 13.39 5.33 -3.31
CA ILE A 117 13.53 4.79 -4.67
C ILE A 117 14.86 4.06 -4.80
N ALA A 118 15.96 4.64 -4.31
CA ALA A 118 17.28 3.99 -4.33
C ALA A 118 17.29 2.67 -3.55
N ALA A 119 16.64 2.60 -2.38
CA ALA A 119 16.44 1.36 -1.65
C ALA A 119 15.65 0.34 -2.48
N CYS A 120 14.55 0.75 -3.13
CA CYS A 120 13.78 -0.15 -3.99
C CYS A 120 14.60 -0.68 -5.17
N VAL A 121 15.46 0.15 -5.77
CA VAL A 121 16.36 -0.26 -6.86
C VAL A 121 17.33 -1.33 -6.38
N TYR A 122 17.84 -1.19 -5.16
CA TYR A 122 18.78 -2.14 -4.55
C TYR A 122 18.12 -3.49 -4.20
N TYR A 123 16.93 -3.47 -3.60
CA TYR A 123 16.27 -4.69 -3.08
C TYR A 123 15.38 -5.42 -4.08
N PHE A 124 14.82 -4.74 -5.08
CA PHE A 124 13.99 -5.38 -6.12
C PHE A 124 14.81 -5.54 -7.40
N THR A 125 14.71 -4.58 -8.33
CA THR A 125 15.62 -4.42 -9.47
C THR A 125 15.49 -3.00 -10.04
N PRO A 126 16.53 -2.44 -10.69
CA PRO A 126 16.42 -1.16 -11.40
C PRO A 126 15.33 -1.16 -12.47
N PHE A 127 15.15 -2.28 -13.16
CA PHE A 127 14.18 -2.41 -14.24
C PHE A 127 12.74 -2.32 -13.72
N LEU A 128 12.41 -3.07 -12.66
CA LEU A 128 11.07 -3.04 -12.06
C LEU A 128 10.72 -1.65 -11.53
N VAL A 129 11.66 -0.98 -10.86
CA VAL A 129 11.45 0.37 -10.34
C VAL A 129 11.24 1.37 -11.48
N THR A 130 11.99 1.25 -12.58
CA THR A 130 11.83 2.10 -13.76
C THR A 130 10.45 1.91 -14.40
N VAL A 131 10.00 0.66 -14.57
CA VAL A 131 8.66 0.35 -15.10
C VAL A 131 7.59 0.95 -14.20
N SER A 132 7.71 0.79 -12.88
CA SER A 132 6.79 1.35 -11.89
C SER A 132 6.73 2.88 -11.95
N LEU A 133 7.88 3.57 -12.07
CA LEU A 133 7.93 5.03 -12.20
C LEU A 133 7.25 5.52 -13.49
N ILE A 134 7.53 4.89 -14.63
CA ILE A 134 6.90 5.22 -15.91
C ILE A 134 5.39 5.04 -15.80
N GLN A 135 4.95 3.90 -15.27
CA GLN A 135 3.54 3.59 -15.07
C GLN A 135 2.85 4.61 -14.16
N GLY A 136 3.41 4.89 -12.98
CA GLY A 136 2.88 5.88 -12.05
C GLY A 136 2.75 7.26 -12.68
N THR A 137 3.74 7.65 -13.49
CA THR A 137 3.71 8.92 -14.23
C THR A 137 2.59 8.95 -15.27
N VAL A 138 2.44 7.89 -16.06
CA VAL A 138 1.36 7.77 -17.06
C VAL A 138 0.00 7.80 -16.38
N MET A 139 -0.18 7.07 -15.28
CA MET A 139 -1.43 7.05 -14.51
C MET A 139 -1.75 8.42 -13.91
N PHE A 140 -0.75 9.12 -13.37
CA PHE A 140 -0.92 10.47 -12.83
C PHE A 140 -1.34 11.46 -13.92
N LEU A 141 -0.67 11.46 -15.07
CA LEU A 141 -1.06 12.31 -16.20
C LEU A 141 -2.47 11.94 -16.68
N ALA A 142 -2.77 10.65 -16.81
CA ALA A 142 -4.10 10.20 -17.21
C ALA A 142 -5.19 10.63 -16.22
N CYS A 143 -4.90 10.62 -14.93
CA CYS A 143 -5.77 11.09 -13.86
C CYS A 143 -6.06 12.60 -13.97
N GLN A 144 -5.06 13.40 -14.38
CA GLN A 144 -5.17 14.86 -14.43
C GLN A 144 -5.91 15.34 -15.69
N TYR A 145 -5.78 14.61 -16.80
CA TYR A 145 -6.40 14.99 -18.07
C TYR A 145 -7.72 14.25 -18.38
N PHE A 146 -8.00 13.12 -17.74
CA PHE A 146 -9.17 12.29 -18.04
C PHE A 146 -10.01 11.92 -16.80
N ARG A 147 -11.14 11.21 -17.01
CA ARG A 147 -12.09 10.83 -15.96
C ARG A 147 -11.63 9.60 -15.14
N LYS A 148 -12.33 9.34 -14.03
CA LYS A 148 -12.10 8.23 -13.06
C LYS A 148 -11.81 6.87 -13.69
N THR A 149 -12.52 6.49 -14.76
CA THR A 149 -12.39 5.17 -15.38
C THR A 149 -11.03 4.97 -16.07
N THR A 150 -10.38 6.06 -16.51
CA THR A 150 -9.11 6.02 -17.24
C THR A 150 -7.94 5.57 -16.35
N VAL A 151 -8.00 5.83 -15.05
CA VAL A 151 -6.98 5.37 -14.09
C VAL A 151 -6.99 3.85 -13.98
N TRP A 152 -8.17 3.24 -13.90
CA TRP A 152 -8.33 1.79 -13.89
C TRP A 152 -7.91 1.17 -15.22
N ILE A 153 -8.36 1.75 -16.34
CA ILE A 153 -8.03 1.22 -17.67
C ILE A 153 -6.51 1.32 -17.95
N SER A 154 -5.83 2.35 -17.46
CA SER A 154 -4.37 2.49 -17.65
C SER A 154 -3.55 1.50 -16.81
N SER A 155 -4.10 1.01 -15.69
CA SER A 155 -3.44 0.00 -14.84
C SER A 155 -3.49 -1.43 -15.40
N LEU A 156 -4.57 -1.80 -16.10
CA LEU A 156 -4.85 -3.19 -16.48
C LEU A 156 -3.87 -3.80 -17.52
N PRO A 157 -3.47 -3.11 -18.61
CA PRO A 157 -2.59 -3.71 -19.62
C PRO A 157 -1.23 -4.09 -19.07
N LEU A 158 -0.66 -3.24 -18.20
CA LEU A 158 0.65 -3.50 -17.63
C LEU A 158 0.57 -4.57 -16.55
N LEU A 159 -0.48 -4.56 -15.70
CA LEU A 159 -0.72 -5.63 -14.75
C LEU A 159 -0.85 -6.98 -15.47
N TYR A 160 -1.65 -7.04 -16.53
CA TYR A 160 -1.80 -8.23 -17.37
C TYR A 160 -0.45 -8.68 -17.94
N TYR A 161 0.32 -7.75 -18.52
CA TYR A 161 1.60 -8.06 -19.14
C TYR A 161 2.64 -8.57 -18.12
N MET A 162 2.77 -7.94 -16.96
CA MET A 162 3.71 -8.35 -15.91
C MET A 162 3.32 -9.69 -15.26
N MET A 163 2.02 -9.97 -15.16
CA MET A 163 1.51 -11.25 -14.62
C MET A 163 1.62 -12.39 -15.64
N HIS A 164 1.58 -12.11 -16.95
CA HIS A 164 1.68 -13.12 -18.00
C HIS A 164 3.14 -13.42 -18.38
N GLU A 165 4.00 -12.40 -18.35
CA GLU A 165 5.40 -12.47 -18.81
C GLU A 165 6.39 -12.28 -17.65
N THR A 166 6.03 -12.76 -16.46
CA THR A 166 6.72 -12.52 -15.19
C THR A 166 8.22 -12.83 -15.24
N THR A 167 8.63 -13.89 -15.95
CA THR A 167 10.03 -14.30 -16.07
C THR A 167 10.90 -13.34 -16.90
N LYS A 168 10.30 -12.45 -17.71
CA LYS A 168 11.04 -11.42 -18.47
C LYS A 168 11.44 -10.21 -17.61
N PHE A 169 10.76 -10.00 -16.47
CA PHE A 169 10.95 -8.82 -15.62
C PHE A 169 11.82 -9.06 -14.39
N SER A 170 11.77 -10.28 -13.84
CA SER A 170 12.56 -10.69 -12.69
C SER A 170 12.74 -12.20 -12.71
N ALA A 171 13.93 -12.66 -12.35
CA ALA A 171 14.19 -14.08 -12.12
C ALA A 171 13.36 -14.64 -10.95
N ASN A 172 12.99 -13.78 -9.99
CA ASN A 172 12.12 -14.13 -8.89
C ASN A 172 10.73 -13.46 -9.05
N PRO A 173 9.67 -14.24 -9.36
CA PRO A 173 8.29 -13.75 -9.43
C PRO A 173 7.80 -13.07 -8.16
N PHE A 174 8.34 -13.46 -6.99
CA PHE A 174 7.95 -12.89 -5.70
C PHE A 174 8.09 -11.36 -5.70
N PHE A 175 9.21 -10.85 -6.21
CA PHE A 175 9.48 -9.41 -6.29
C PHE A 175 8.49 -8.66 -7.18
N ILE A 176 8.02 -9.29 -8.25
CA ILE A 176 7.00 -8.72 -9.12
C ILE A 176 5.71 -8.64 -8.33
N TYR A 177 5.24 -9.75 -7.76
CA TYR A 177 3.98 -9.76 -7.01
C TYR A 177 3.98 -8.79 -5.83
N THR A 178 5.06 -8.69 -5.06
CA THR A 178 5.13 -7.74 -3.93
C THR A 178 5.22 -6.30 -4.39
N PHE A 179 6.17 -5.96 -5.26
CA PHE A 179 6.48 -4.55 -5.55
C PHE A 179 5.50 -3.95 -6.55
N VAL A 180 5.18 -4.69 -7.60
CA VAL A 180 4.32 -4.20 -8.68
C VAL A 180 2.89 -4.08 -8.20
N SER A 181 2.36 -5.10 -7.51
CA SER A 181 0.97 -5.03 -7.00
C SER A 181 0.82 -3.89 -6.01
N TYR A 182 1.79 -3.72 -5.10
CA TYR A 182 1.80 -2.62 -4.15
C TYR A 182 1.89 -1.25 -4.82
N SER A 183 2.85 -1.05 -5.72
CA SER A 183 3.01 0.26 -6.38
C SER A 183 1.81 0.60 -7.26
N MET A 184 1.26 -0.39 -7.96
CA MET A 184 0.03 -0.25 -8.73
C MET A 184 -1.15 0.17 -7.84
N LEU A 185 -1.40 -0.54 -6.74
CA LEU A 185 -2.47 -0.21 -5.79
C LEU A 185 -2.28 1.20 -5.21
N SER A 186 -1.03 1.56 -4.89
CA SER A 186 -0.70 2.88 -4.36
C SER A 186 -0.99 3.99 -5.39
N TYR A 187 -0.59 3.80 -6.65
CA TYR A 187 -0.89 4.75 -7.73
C TYR A 187 -2.38 4.86 -8.00
N VAL A 188 -3.12 3.74 -8.05
CA VAL A 188 -4.58 3.75 -8.23
C VAL A 188 -5.25 4.49 -7.07
N SER A 189 -4.91 4.14 -5.84
CA SER A 189 -5.49 4.74 -4.63
C SER A 189 -5.27 6.25 -4.61
N TYR A 190 -4.02 6.70 -4.77
CA TYR A 190 -3.69 8.12 -4.73
C TYR A 190 -4.42 8.92 -5.81
N ASN A 191 -4.46 8.40 -7.04
CA ASN A 191 -5.12 9.08 -8.15
C ASN A 191 -6.64 9.15 -7.95
N ILE A 192 -7.27 8.08 -7.45
CA ILE A 192 -8.71 8.09 -7.16
C ILE A 192 -9.04 9.09 -6.04
N ASP A 193 -8.26 9.12 -4.97
CA ASP A 193 -8.44 10.05 -3.86
C ASP A 193 -8.29 11.50 -4.32
N THR A 194 -7.32 11.75 -5.20
CA THR A 194 -7.12 13.06 -5.83
C THR A 194 -8.33 13.48 -6.67
N ILE A 195 -8.89 12.59 -7.51
CA ILE A 195 -10.10 12.90 -8.31
C ILE A 195 -11.32 13.12 -7.42
N ASN A 196 -11.42 12.42 -6.29
CA ASN A 196 -12.51 12.58 -5.33
C ASN A 196 -12.40 13.86 -4.48
N GLY A 197 -11.33 14.65 -4.66
CA GLY A 197 -11.10 15.86 -3.88
C GLY A 197 -10.65 15.60 -2.45
N ALA A 198 -10.18 14.38 -2.13
CA ALA A 198 -9.66 14.00 -0.82
C ALA A 198 -8.17 14.38 -0.62
N GLY A 199 -7.59 15.17 -1.53
CA GLY A 199 -6.20 15.63 -1.45
C GLY A 199 -5.97 16.65 -0.32
N ARG A 200 -4.73 16.71 0.18
CA ARG A 200 -4.32 17.74 1.15
C ARG A 200 -4.36 19.12 0.49
N LYS A 201 -4.77 20.14 1.25
CA LYS A 201 -4.81 21.53 0.79
C LYS A 201 -3.43 22.11 0.44
N GLU A 202 -2.37 21.54 1.00
CA GLU A 202 -0.98 21.96 0.78
C GLU A 202 -0.43 21.51 -0.58
N ASP A 203 -1.01 20.45 -1.14
CA ASP A 203 -0.66 19.87 -2.44
C ASP A 203 -1.50 20.54 -3.55
N ASP A 204 -1.39 21.86 -3.63
CA ASP A 204 -2.18 22.77 -4.48
C ASP A 204 -1.72 22.83 -5.94
N THR A 205 -0.53 22.31 -6.22
CA THR A 205 0.09 22.35 -7.55
C THR A 205 0.40 20.96 -8.07
N MET A 206 0.35 20.80 -9.39
CA MET A 206 0.65 19.53 -10.08
C MET A 206 1.98 18.89 -9.65
N PRO A 207 3.12 19.63 -9.52
CA PRO A 207 4.38 19.04 -9.09
C PRO A 207 4.36 18.55 -7.65
N LYS A 208 3.67 19.27 -6.74
CA LYS A 208 3.53 18.83 -5.34
C LYS A 208 2.67 17.57 -5.24
N GLN A 209 1.58 17.50 -5.99
CA GLN A 209 0.74 16.31 -6.06
C GLN A 209 1.51 15.10 -6.62
N TYR A 210 2.34 15.31 -7.65
CA TYR A 210 3.18 14.26 -8.18
C TYR A 210 4.24 13.80 -7.18
N LEU A 211 4.93 14.74 -6.52
CA LEU A 211 5.88 14.43 -5.45
C LEU A 211 5.22 13.66 -4.31
N ARG A 212 4.01 14.06 -3.91
CA ARG A 212 3.23 13.38 -2.87
C ARG A 212 2.83 11.97 -3.28
N MET A 213 2.39 11.78 -4.53
CA MET A 213 2.10 10.46 -5.07
C MET A 213 3.33 9.54 -5.01
N MET A 214 4.49 10.07 -5.40
CA MET A 214 5.74 9.31 -5.37
C MET A 214 6.17 9.01 -3.93
N PHE A 215 6.07 9.97 -3.02
CA PHE A 215 6.32 9.75 -1.61
C PHE A 215 5.40 8.68 -1.00
N TYR A 216 4.10 8.75 -1.31
CA TYR A 216 3.10 7.77 -0.87
C TYR A 216 3.42 6.38 -1.40
N THR A 217 3.72 6.28 -2.69
CA THR A 217 4.01 4.99 -3.33
C THR A 217 5.32 4.39 -2.84
N PHE A 218 6.38 5.17 -2.69
CA PHE A 218 7.69 4.65 -2.24
C PHE A 218 7.86 4.66 -0.72
N TYR A 219 6.79 4.84 0.04
CA TYR A 219 6.83 4.82 1.49
C TYR A 219 7.21 3.44 2.03
N GLN A 220 8.41 3.33 2.59
CA GLN A 220 9.04 2.04 2.90
C GLN A 220 8.21 1.14 3.85
N PRO A 221 7.57 1.65 4.92
CA PRO A 221 6.75 0.83 5.80
C PRO A 221 5.58 0.10 5.12
N TYR A 222 5.00 0.68 4.07
CA TYR A 222 3.82 0.11 3.40
C TYR A 222 4.18 -0.80 2.23
N LEU A 223 5.38 -0.66 1.68
CA LEU A 223 5.90 -1.42 0.55
C LEU A 223 5.99 -2.94 0.81
N TYR A 224 5.88 -3.33 2.08
CA TYR A 224 6.05 -4.68 2.59
C TYR A 224 4.74 -5.32 3.11
N SER A 225 3.67 -4.56 3.29
CA SER A 225 2.51 -4.96 4.12
C SER A 225 1.41 -5.76 3.39
N LEU A 226 1.54 -6.04 2.09
CA LEU A 226 0.47 -6.66 1.29
C LEU A 226 0.49 -8.20 1.23
N ILE A 227 1.27 -8.87 2.08
CA ILE A 227 1.17 -10.32 2.26
C ILE A 227 0.66 -10.58 3.68
N VAL A 228 -0.67 -10.68 3.80
CA VAL A 228 -1.38 -11.25 4.96
C VAL A 228 -2.18 -12.43 4.45
#